data_AF-A0A667GD09-F1
#
_entry.id   AF-A0A667GD09-F1
#
_cell.length_a   1.000
_cell.length_b   1.000
_cell.length_c   1.000
_cell.angle_alpha   90.00
_cell.angle_beta   90.00
_cell.angle_gamma   90.00
#
_symmetry.space_group_name_H-M   'P 1'
#
loop_
_entity.id
_entity.type
_entity.pdbx_description
1 polymer ?
#
loop_
_entity_poly.entity_id
_entity_poly.type
_entity_poly.pdbx_seq_one_letter_code
_entity_poly.pdbx_strand_id
1 'polypeptide(L)'
;MVTEQEVEEVGRTLVDPQQPLQARFRALFTLRGLGGPGAIAWIIRAFGDDSALLKHELAYCLGQMRDSRAIPVLLDVLRDTRQEPMVRHEAGEALGAIGNPEVLEVLKQYSADPVIEVAETCQLAVRRLEWLQQHSGEPAVAGPYLSVDPAPPAEERDVGRLREVLLDEGQPLFDRYPRLHVRPARRRLRGGCPCAAEGESGSGEGGGGHGQCPSVRLSGCSCDTEPA
;
A
#
# COMPACT_ATOMS: atom_id res chain seq x y z
N MET A 1 11.27 13.44 -15.05
CA MET A 1 11.86 13.13 -13.74
C MET A 1 11.38 14.19 -12.79
N VAL A 2 10.84 13.81 -11.64
CA VAL A 2 10.43 14.79 -10.63
C VAL A 2 11.69 15.35 -9.98
N THR A 3 11.76 16.66 -9.88
CA THR A 3 12.89 17.41 -9.33
C THR A 3 12.78 17.53 -7.80
N GLU A 4 13.91 17.70 -7.12
CA GLU A 4 13.91 17.98 -5.68
C GLU A 4 13.14 19.27 -5.34
N GLN A 5 13.13 20.24 -6.28
CA GLN A 5 12.37 21.48 -6.17
C GLN A 5 10.86 21.24 -6.12
N GLU A 6 10.32 20.36 -6.98
CA GLU A 6 8.89 20.02 -6.94
C GLU A 6 8.49 19.35 -5.62
N VAL A 7 9.35 18.49 -5.05
CA VAL A 7 9.13 17.90 -3.72
C VAL A 7 9.12 18.97 -2.63
N GLU A 8 10.02 19.95 -2.73
CA GLU A 8 10.11 21.07 -1.79
C GLU A 8 8.87 21.97 -1.83
N GLU A 9 8.38 22.34 -3.01
CA GLU A 9 7.18 23.19 -3.16
C GLU A 9 5.93 22.52 -2.58
N VAL A 10 5.76 21.23 -2.87
CA VAL A 10 4.65 20.44 -2.31
C VAL A 10 4.82 20.31 -0.80
N GLY A 11 6.03 20.05 -0.32
CA GLY A 11 6.36 19.98 1.11
C GLY A 11 6.04 21.25 1.88
N ARG A 12 6.36 22.43 1.33
CA ARG A 12 6.01 23.73 1.91
C ARG A 12 4.50 23.91 2.04
N THR A 13 3.73 23.47 1.04
CA THR A 13 2.26 23.50 1.09
C THR A 13 1.71 22.62 2.21
N LEU A 14 2.30 21.44 2.45
CA LEU A 14 1.86 20.52 3.51
C LEU A 14 2.05 21.11 4.91
N VAL A 15 3.19 21.74 5.18
CA VAL A 15 3.54 22.23 6.53
C VAL A 15 3.00 23.63 6.84
N ASP A 16 2.46 24.35 5.86
CA ASP A 16 1.94 25.70 6.05
C ASP A 16 0.53 25.67 6.69
N PRO A 17 0.37 26.13 7.96
CA PRO A 17 -0.91 26.13 8.64
C PRO A 17 -1.90 27.16 8.08
N GLN A 18 -1.44 28.11 7.25
CA GLN A 18 -2.32 29.07 6.56
C GLN A 18 -2.98 28.46 5.32
N GLN A 19 -2.49 27.32 4.83
CA GLN A 19 -3.13 26.62 3.72
C GLN A 19 -4.41 25.91 4.19
N PRO A 20 -5.47 25.91 3.37
CA PRO A 20 -6.68 25.18 3.70
C PRO A 20 -6.38 23.69 3.76
N LEU A 21 -7.02 22.99 4.70
CA LEU A 21 -6.77 21.57 4.98
C LEU A 21 -6.85 20.68 3.73
N GLN A 22 -7.76 20.98 2.80
CA GLN A 22 -7.87 20.28 1.51
C GLN A 22 -6.60 20.37 0.64
N ALA A 23 -5.91 21.51 0.65
CA ALA A 23 -4.68 21.71 -0.14
C ALA A 23 -3.52 20.95 0.50
N ARG A 24 -3.48 20.93 1.83
CA ARG A 24 -2.51 20.18 2.62
C ARG A 24 -2.66 18.67 2.39
N PHE A 25 -3.89 18.15 2.35
CA PHE A 25 -4.14 16.75 1.98
C PHE A 25 -3.69 16.43 0.56
N ARG A 26 -3.97 17.30 -0.42
CA ARG A 26 -3.47 17.11 -1.79
C ARG A 26 -1.94 17.04 -1.80
N ALA A 27 -1.28 17.95 -1.10
CA ALA A 27 0.18 17.94 -0.97
C ALA A 27 0.70 16.65 -0.33
N LEU A 28 0.07 16.19 0.76
CA LEU A 28 0.40 14.94 1.42
C LEU A 28 0.33 13.73 0.48
N PHE A 29 -0.80 13.54 -0.21
CA PHE A 29 -0.96 12.41 -1.12
C PHE A 29 -0.05 12.51 -2.36
N THR A 30 0.27 13.72 -2.81
CA THR A 30 1.31 13.94 -3.83
C THR A 30 2.66 13.46 -3.32
N LEU A 31 3.11 13.86 -2.12
CA LEU A 31 4.38 13.41 -1.53
C LEU A 31 4.43 11.89 -1.35
N ARG A 32 3.32 11.27 -0.92
CA ARG A 32 3.19 9.81 -0.82
C ARG A 32 3.41 9.12 -2.17
N GLY A 33 2.85 9.68 -3.24
CA GLY A 33 3.03 9.17 -4.61
C GLY A 33 4.45 9.39 -5.15
N LEU A 34 5.10 10.50 -4.80
CA LEU A 34 6.47 10.82 -5.20
C LEU A 34 7.50 9.93 -4.50
N GLY A 35 7.32 9.67 -3.21
CA GLY A 35 8.22 8.84 -2.43
C GLY A 35 9.61 9.46 -2.19
N GLY A 36 10.50 8.65 -1.61
CA GLY A 36 11.90 9.04 -1.39
C GLY A 36 12.15 9.84 -0.10
N PRO A 37 13.44 10.08 0.23
CA PRO A 37 13.84 10.67 1.50
C PRO A 37 13.30 12.09 1.71
N GLY A 38 13.28 12.90 0.65
CA GLY A 38 12.78 14.27 0.72
C GLY A 38 11.29 14.33 1.05
N ALA A 39 10.48 13.49 0.42
CA ALA A 39 9.04 13.41 0.70
C ALA A 39 8.77 12.94 2.13
N ILE A 40 9.47 11.90 2.59
CA ILE A 40 9.36 11.40 3.97
C ILE A 40 9.71 12.51 4.96
N ALA A 41 10.80 13.25 4.73
CA ALA A 41 11.21 14.34 5.61
C ALA A 41 10.15 15.45 5.71
N TRP A 42 9.46 15.79 4.62
CA TRP A 42 8.38 16.78 4.65
C TRP A 42 7.13 16.27 5.39
N ILE A 43 6.76 15.01 5.19
CA ILE A 43 5.63 14.39 5.91
C ILE A 43 5.94 14.35 7.42
N ILE A 44 7.17 13.97 7.81
CA ILE A 44 7.62 13.94 9.21
C ILE A 44 7.47 15.31 9.88
N ARG A 45 7.85 16.40 9.20
CA ARG A 45 7.78 17.77 9.75
C ARG A 45 6.35 18.19 10.09
N ALA A 46 5.34 17.65 9.43
CA ALA A 46 3.95 18.01 9.64
C ALA A 46 3.30 17.38 10.89
N PHE A 47 3.96 16.45 11.59
CA PHE A 47 3.40 15.86 12.83
C PHE A 47 3.24 16.85 13.99
N GLY A 48 3.85 18.03 13.91
CA GLY A 48 3.66 19.12 14.87
C GLY A 48 2.36 19.91 14.67
N ASP A 49 1.48 19.50 13.76
CA ASP A 49 0.22 20.18 13.48
C ASP A 49 -0.86 19.91 14.55
N ASP A 50 -1.75 20.89 14.76
CA ASP A 50 -2.85 20.79 15.72
C ASP A 50 -3.97 19.84 15.24
N SER A 51 -4.05 19.55 13.94
CA SER A 51 -5.09 18.70 13.37
C SER A 51 -4.76 17.21 13.58
N ALA A 52 -5.47 16.56 14.52
CA ALA A 52 -5.42 15.11 14.71
C ALA A 52 -5.72 14.34 13.41
N LEU A 53 -6.67 14.83 12.61
CA LEU A 53 -7.00 14.24 11.31
C LEU A 53 -5.83 14.28 10.33
N LEU A 54 -5.11 15.41 10.27
CA LEU A 54 -3.93 15.50 9.42
C LEU A 54 -2.84 14.57 9.93
N LYS A 55 -2.51 14.60 11.23
CA LYS A 55 -1.48 13.74 11.83
C LYS A 55 -1.72 12.26 11.58
N HIS A 56 -2.96 11.80 11.72
CA HIS A 56 -3.37 10.45 11.35
C HIS A 56 -3.00 10.14 9.89
N GLU A 57 -3.44 10.97 8.95
CA GLU A 57 -3.16 10.75 7.52
C GLU A 57 -1.67 10.82 7.16
N LEU A 58 -0.85 11.58 7.91
CA LEU A 58 0.61 11.53 7.79
C LEU A 58 1.14 10.13 8.09
N ALA A 59 0.72 9.54 9.22
CA ALA A 59 1.12 8.19 9.61
C ALA A 59 0.65 7.15 8.59
N TYR A 60 -0.61 7.25 8.14
CA TYR A 60 -1.15 6.40 7.08
C TYR A 60 -0.28 6.45 5.83
N CYS A 61 0.01 7.65 5.31
CA CYS A 61 0.83 7.82 4.12
C CYS A 61 2.22 7.21 4.27
N LEU A 62 2.88 7.39 5.43
CA LEU A 62 4.19 6.79 5.70
C LEU A 62 4.13 5.26 5.71
N GLY A 63 3.09 4.66 6.28
CA GLY A 63 2.86 3.22 6.25
C GLY A 63 2.71 2.70 4.82
N GLN A 64 1.91 3.38 4.01
CA GLN A 64 1.66 3.04 2.61
C GLN A 64 2.90 3.19 1.72
N MET A 65 3.85 4.07 2.08
CA MET A 65 5.13 4.22 1.38
C MET A 65 6.07 3.02 1.63
N ARG A 66 5.86 2.25 2.71
CA ARG A 66 6.65 1.07 3.08
C ARG A 66 8.16 1.31 3.14
N ASP A 67 8.54 2.49 3.60
CA ASP A 67 9.93 2.91 3.69
C ASP A 67 10.39 2.92 5.16
N SER A 68 11.37 2.08 5.49
CA SER A 68 11.88 1.94 6.86
C SER A 68 12.44 3.24 7.45
N ARG A 69 12.75 4.25 6.64
CA ARG A 69 13.17 5.57 7.13
C ARG A 69 12.10 6.27 7.97
N ALA A 70 10.84 5.89 7.82
CA ALA A 70 9.72 6.41 8.61
C ALA A 70 9.59 5.76 10.01
N ILE A 71 10.23 4.60 10.25
CA ILE A 71 10.05 3.84 11.48
C ILE A 71 10.35 4.67 12.75
N PRO A 72 11.45 5.45 12.83
CA PRO A 72 11.74 6.21 14.05
C PRO A 72 10.61 7.18 14.44
N VAL A 73 10.05 7.95 13.49
CA VAL A 73 8.96 8.88 13.80
C VAL A 73 7.68 8.15 14.20
N LEU A 74 7.37 7.02 13.56
CA LEU A 74 6.15 6.26 13.84
C LEU A 74 6.23 5.62 15.23
N LEU A 75 7.41 5.15 15.64
CA LEU A 75 7.65 4.68 17.00
C LEU A 75 7.47 5.80 18.02
N ASP A 76 8.00 7.01 17.74
CA ASP A 76 7.84 8.16 18.63
C ASP A 76 6.36 8.55 18.78
N VAL A 77 5.60 8.57 17.68
CA VAL A 77 4.15 8.88 17.69
C VAL A 77 3.35 7.81 18.44
N LEU A 78 3.64 6.51 18.24
CA LEU A 78 2.97 5.42 18.95
C LEU A 78 3.18 5.51 20.48
N ARG A 79 4.40 5.90 20.89
CA ARG A 79 4.82 6.01 22.30
C ARG A 79 4.28 7.26 22.99
N ASP A 80 3.99 8.32 22.24
CA ASP A 80 3.53 9.58 22.81
C ASP A 80 2.06 9.50 23.25
N THR A 81 1.85 9.33 24.56
CA THR A 81 0.51 9.26 25.17
C THR A 81 -0.24 10.60 25.14
N ARG A 82 0.39 11.69 24.67
CA ARG A 82 -0.27 12.98 24.45
C ARG A 82 -0.92 13.06 23.06
N GLN A 83 -0.52 12.19 22.12
CA GLN A 83 -1.19 12.08 20.84
C GLN A 83 -2.56 11.44 21.01
N GLU A 84 -3.49 11.84 20.15
CA GLU A 84 -4.84 11.30 20.16
C GLU A 84 -4.82 9.80 19.82
N PRO A 85 -5.73 8.98 20.39
CA PRO A 85 -5.87 7.56 20.04
C PRO A 85 -5.86 7.28 18.54
N MET A 86 -6.52 8.15 17.76
CA MET A 86 -6.58 8.04 16.30
C MET A 86 -5.19 8.09 15.64
N VAL A 87 -4.32 9.00 16.10
CA VAL A 87 -2.98 9.17 15.53
C VAL A 87 -2.07 8.02 15.96
N ARG A 88 -2.21 7.56 17.21
CA ARG A 88 -1.41 6.46 17.76
C ARG A 88 -1.73 5.12 17.10
N HIS A 89 -3.01 4.80 16.86
CA HIS A 89 -3.36 3.56 16.18
C HIS A 89 -2.80 3.56 14.76
N GLU A 90 -2.93 4.68 14.04
CA GLU A 90 -2.46 4.79 12.66
C GLU A 90 -0.93 4.64 12.56
N ALA A 91 -0.19 5.13 13.55
CA ALA A 91 1.25 4.87 13.66
C ALA A 91 1.54 3.37 13.87
N GLY A 92 0.77 2.67 14.70
CA GLY A 92 0.86 1.23 14.89
C GLY A 92 0.57 0.43 13.61
N GLU A 93 -0.48 0.81 12.88
CA GLU A 93 -0.82 0.21 11.59
C GLU A 93 0.27 0.44 10.55
N ALA A 94 0.77 1.68 10.45
CA ALA A 94 1.84 2.05 9.53
C ALA A 94 3.13 1.23 9.76
N LEU A 95 3.50 0.97 11.01
CA LEU A 95 4.62 0.08 11.36
C LEU A 95 4.41 -1.35 10.83
N GLY A 96 3.19 -1.88 10.97
CA GLY A 96 2.81 -3.17 10.39
C GLY A 96 2.79 -3.17 8.85
N ALA A 97 2.36 -2.07 8.23
CA ALA A 97 2.32 -1.89 6.78
C ALA A 97 3.72 -1.84 6.17
N ILE A 98 4.68 -1.18 6.82
CA ILE A 98 6.10 -1.15 6.42
C ILE A 98 6.69 -2.56 6.37
N GLY A 99 6.30 -3.44 7.30
CA GLY A 99 6.67 -4.85 7.23
C GLY A 99 8.07 -5.18 7.75
N ASN A 100 8.74 -4.23 8.43
CA ASN A 100 10.07 -4.46 8.98
C ASN A 100 9.98 -5.21 10.32
N PRO A 101 10.57 -6.41 10.48
CA PRO A 101 10.48 -7.18 11.72
C PRO A 101 11.16 -6.53 12.93
N GLU A 102 11.98 -5.48 12.76
CA GLU A 102 12.63 -4.79 13.88
C GLU A 102 11.64 -4.13 14.85
N VAL A 103 10.43 -3.81 14.39
CA VAL A 103 9.39 -3.14 15.19
C VAL A 103 8.53 -4.12 16.01
N LEU A 104 8.72 -5.43 15.80
CA LEU A 104 7.83 -6.49 16.27
C LEU A 104 7.73 -6.53 17.81
N GLU A 105 8.85 -6.37 18.52
CA GLU A 105 8.85 -6.38 19.98
C GLU A 105 8.15 -5.14 20.56
N VAL A 106 8.27 -3.99 19.91
CA VAL A 106 7.52 -2.78 20.32
C VAL A 106 6.04 -2.98 20.07
N LEU A 107 5.64 -3.50 18.91
CA LEU A 107 4.23 -3.76 18.64
C LEU A 107 3.64 -4.77 19.64
N LYS A 108 4.36 -5.84 20.00
CA LYS A 108 3.94 -6.77 21.07
C LYS A 108 3.74 -6.08 22.42
N GLN A 109 4.62 -5.14 22.78
CA GLN A 109 4.46 -4.36 24.00
C GLN A 109 3.17 -3.53 23.96
N TYR A 110 2.90 -2.85 22.84
CA TYR A 110 1.71 -2.00 22.67
C TYR A 110 0.41 -2.77 22.36
N SER A 111 0.48 -4.08 22.09
CA SER A 111 -0.70 -4.96 22.05
C SER A 111 -1.47 -5.03 23.37
N ALA A 112 -0.89 -4.54 24.48
CA ALA A 112 -1.52 -4.43 25.79
C ALA A 112 -1.71 -2.96 26.22
N ASP A 113 -1.69 -2.00 25.29
CA ASP A 113 -1.94 -0.58 25.59
C ASP A 113 -3.33 -0.40 26.23
N PRO A 114 -3.50 0.51 27.20
CA PRO A 114 -4.82 0.78 27.80
C PRO A 114 -5.81 1.39 26.81
N VAL A 115 -5.35 1.99 25.71
CA VAL A 115 -6.20 2.50 24.63
C VAL A 115 -6.50 1.34 23.67
N ILE A 116 -7.77 0.93 23.61
CA ILE A 116 -8.19 -0.29 22.91
C ILE A 116 -7.87 -0.23 21.42
N GLU A 117 -8.04 0.93 20.79
CA GLU A 117 -7.74 1.16 19.38
C GLU A 117 -6.26 0.90 19.07
N VAL A 118 -5.36 1.29 19.98
CA VAL A 118 -3.92 1.06 19.85
C VAL A 118 -3.59 -0.41 20.10
N ALA A 119 -4.15 -1.01 21.15
CA ALA A 119 -3.93 -2.41 21.48
C ALA A 119 -4.35 -3.35 20.35
N GLU A 120 -5.58 -3.20 19.85
CA GLU A 120 -6.12 -4.01 18.75
C GLU A 120 -5.31 -3.83 17.46
N THR A 121 -4.90 -2.60 17.16
CA THR A 121 -4.09 -2.30 15.97
C THR A 121 -2.69 -2.90 16.06
N CYS A 122 -2.06 -2.83 17.22
CA CYS A 122 -0.76 -3.46 17.44
C CYS A 122 -0.85 -4.99 17.38
N GLN A 123 -1.92 -5.60 17.91
CA GLN A 123 -2.17 -7.04 17.77
C GLN A 123 -2.31 -7.45 16.30
N LEU A 124 -3.08 -6.69 15.52
CA LEU A 124 -3.20 -6.86 14.07
C LEU A 124 -1.85 -6.76 13.36
N ALA A 125 -1.07 -5.72 13.67
CA ALA A 125 0.25 -5.49 13.08
C ALA A 125 1.25 -6.61 13.42
N VAL A 126 1.25 -7.12 14.66
CA VAL A 126 2.07 -8.28 15.05
C VAL A 126 1.71 -9.50 14.19
N ARG A 127 0.42 -9.84 14.13
CA ARG A 127 -0.06 -11.00 13.35
C ARG A 127 0.28 -10.86 11.86
N ARG A 128 0.20 -9.65 11.33
CA ARG A 128 0.63 -9.32 9.97
C ARG A 128 2.13 -9.58 9.76
N LEU A 129 2.99 -9.09 10.64
CA LEU A 129 4.44 -9.29 10.52
C LEU A 129 4.82 -10.77 10.64
N GLU A 130 4.21 -11.49 11.57
CA GLU A 130 4.38 -12.94 11.72
C GLU A 130 3.96 -13.69 10.44
N TRP A 131 2.83 -13.29 9.84
CA TRP A 131 2.38 -13.84 8.57
C TRP A 131 3.38 -13.57 7.44
N LEU A 132 3.92 -12.35 7.34
CA LEU A 132 4.94 -11.99 6.34
C LEU A 132 6.23 -12.80 6.50
N GLN A 133 6.66 -13.06 7.74
CA GLN A 133 7.83 -13.90 8.02
C GLN A 133 7.58 -15.36 7.58
N GLN A 134 6.39 -15.90 7.83
CA GLN A 134 6.02 -17.26 7.42
C GLN A 134 5.87 -17.42 5.90
N HIS A 135 5.48 -16.35 5.20
CA HIS A 135 5.26 -16.34 3.74
C HIS A 135 6.38 -15.61 2.99
N SER A 136 7.60 -15.67 3.55
CA SER A 136 8.82 -15.13 2.95
C SER A 136 8.99 -15.63 1.51
N GLY A 137 8.84 -14.74 0.52
CA GLY A 137 9.04 -15.07 -0.90
C GLY A 137 7.76 -15.25 -1.73
N GLU A 138 6.57 -15.19 -1.14
CA GLU A 138 5.35 -14.96 -1.93
C GLU A 138 5.30 -13.50 -2.39
N PRO A 139 5.01 -13.21 -3.68
CA PRO A 139 4.78 -11.85 -4.10
C PRO A 139 3.59 -11.31 -3.31
N ALA A 140 3.79 -10.18 -2.62
CA ALA A 140 2.71 -9.46 -1.97
C ALA A 140 1.56 -9.30 -2.97
N VAL A 141 0.37 -9.78 -2.61
CA VAL A 141 -0.81 -9.65 -3.46
C VAL A 141 -1.14 -8.17 -3.50
N ALA A 142 -0.62 -7.48 -4.52
CA ALA A 142 -0.92 -6.07 -4.73
C ALA A 142 -2.40 -5.96 -5.10
N GLY A 143 -3.19 -5.38 -4.22
CA GLY A 143 -4.56 -5.04 -4.51
C GLY A 143 -4.64 -4.04 -5.69
N PRO A 144 -5.78 -3.94 -6.37
CA PRO A 144 -5.98 -3.02 -7.49
C PRO A 144 -5.80 -1.55 -7.11
N TYR A 145 -5.82 -1.23 -5.82
CA TYR A 145 -5.78 0.15 -5.29
C TYR A 145 -4.40 0.58 -4.77
N LEU A 146 -3.35 -0.24 -4.93
CA LEU A 146 -1.98 0.06 -4.46
C LEU A 146 -1.91 0.48 -2.97
N SER A 147 -2.87 0.02 -2.19
CA SER A 147 -2.92 0.12 -0.73
C SER A 147 -2.36 -1.15 -0.10
N VAL A 148 -1.83 -1.00 1.10
CA VAL A 148 -1.39 -2.08 1.96
C VAL A 148 -2.50 -2.36 2.95
N ASP A 149 -3.16 -3.51 2.79
CA ASP A 149 -4.23 -3.92 3.69
C ASP A 149 -3.64 -4.48 5.01
N PRO A 150 -4.28 -4.28 6.17
CA PRO A 150 -3.79 -4.76 7.46
C PRO A 150 -3.67 -6.29 7.55
N ALA A 151 -4.55 -7.01 6.86
CA ALA A 151 -4.58 -8.47 6.84
C ALA A 151 -4.50 -9.00 5.40
N PRO A 152 -3.91 -10.19 5.19
CA PRO A 152 -3.86 -10.79 3.86
C PRO A 152 -5.28 -11.16 3.38
N PRO A 153 -5.50 -11.19 2.06
CA PRO A 153 -6.81 -11.56 1.51
C PRO A 153 -7.20 -13.01 1.81
N ALA A 154 -8.50 -13.27 2.03
CA ALA A 154 -9.04 -14.60 2.30
C ALA A 154 -8.95 -15.53 1.08
N GLU A 155 -8.73 -16.83 1.32
CA GLU A 155 -8.79 -17.86 0.26
C GLU A 155 -10.23 -18.31 -0.04
N GLU A 156 -11.09 -18.28 0.97
CA GLU A 156 -12.52 -18.57 0.85
C GLU A 156 -13.21 -17.53 -0.05
N ARG A 157 -14.13 -18.01 -0.89
CA ARG A 157 -14.89 -17.18 -1.84
C ARG A 157 -16.39 -17.24 -1.62
N ASP A 158 -16.85 -18.17 -0.80
CA ASP A 158 -18.26 -18.27 -0.45
C ASP A 158 -18.69 -17.08 0.42
N VAL A 159 -19.54 -16.22 -0.13
CA VAL A 159 -19.99 -14.99 0.53
C VAL A 159 -20.74 -15.28 1.83
N GLY A 160 -21.45 -16.41 1.93
CA GLY A 160 -22.16 -16.81 3.14
C GLY A 160 -21.19 -17.07 4.29
N ARG A 161 -20.18 -17.90 4.06
CA ARG A 161 -19.12 -18.20 5.04
C ARG A 161 -18.27 -16.99 5.37
N LEU A 162 -17.94 -16.16 4.38
CA LEU A 162 -17.20 -14.93 4.60
C LEU A 162 -17.96 -14.00 5.54
N ARG A 163 -19.27 -13.85 5.33
CA ARG A 163 -20.16 -13.04 6.17
C ARG A 163 -20.26 -13.59 7.58
N GLU A 164 -20.41 -14.90 7.75
CA GLU A 164 -20.48 -15.54 9.07
C GLU A 164 -19.24 -15.23 9.91
N VAL A 165 -18.04 -15.42 9.35
CA VAL A 165 -16.78 -15.15 10.06
C VAL A 165 -16.56 -13.65 10.28
N LEU A 166 -16.90 -12.80 9.32
CA LEU A 166 -16.76 -11.35 9.46
C LEU A 166 -17.58 -10.79 10.63
N LEU A 167 -18.77 -11.35 10.86
CA LEU A 167 -19.71 -10.90 11.89
C LEU A 167 -19.51 -11.60 13.25
N ASP A 168 -18.60 -12.57 13.35
CA ASP A 168 -18.29 -13.24 14.62
C ASP A 168 -17.39 -12.35 15.50
N GLU A 169 -18.00 -11.66 16.47
CA GLU A 169 -17.31 -10.80 17.44
C GLU A 169 -16.39 -11.58 18.39
N GLY A 170 -16.50 -12.92 18.45
CA GLY A 170 -15.59 -13.77 19.22
C GLY A 170 -14.25 -14.03 18.53
N GLN A 171 -14.11 -13.72 17.24
CA GLN A 171 -12.87 -13.92 16.49
C GLN A 171 -11.93 -12.72 16.59
N PRO A 172 -10.61 -12.94 16.61
CA PRO A 172 -9.63 -11.86 16.46
C PRO A 172 -9.85 -11.07 15.17
N LEU A 173 -9.61 -9.75 15.21
CA LEU A 173 -9.76 -8.87 14.04
C LEU A 173 -8.95 -9.38 12.84
N PHE A 174 -7.76 -9.95 13.07
CA PHE A 174 -6.90 -10.47 11.99
C PHE A 174 -7.57 -11.59 11.17
N ASP A 175 -8.48 -12.35 11.78
CA ASP A 175 -9.18 -13.46 11.13
C ASP A 175 -10.47 -12.97 10.42
N ARG A 176 -11.02 -11.84 10.87
CA ARG A 176 -12.22 -11.19 10.33
C ARG A 176 -11.91 -10.28 9.13
N TYR A 177 -10.85 -9.46 9.21
CA TYR A 177 -10.48 -8.48 8.19
C TYR A 177 -10.26 -9.06 6.78
N PRO A 178 -9.60 -10.24 6.63
CA PRO A 178 -9.48 -10.90 5.34
C PRO A 178 -10.81 -11.16 4.65
N ARG A 179 -11.92 -11.26 5.38
CA ARG A 179 -13.24 -11.58 4.82
C ARG A 179 -13.84 -10.44 4.00
N LEU A 180 -13.29 -9.24 4.12
CA LEU A 180 -13.59 -8.08 3.26
C LEU A 180 -12.90 -8.18 1.88
N HIS A 181 -11.82 -8.96 1.78
CA HIS A 181 -10.94 -8.98 0.60
C HIS A 181 -10.64 -10.42 0.18
N VAL A 182 -11.21 -10.85 -0.94
CA VAL A 182 -11.01 -12.22 -1.45
C VAL A 182 -9.80 -12.27 -2.38
N ARG A 183 -8.92 -13.28 -2.23
CA ARG A 183 -7.81 -13.50 -3.17
C ARG A 183 -8.40 -13.68 -4.57
N PRO A 184 -8.03 -12.85 -5.56
CA PRO A 184 -8.52 -13.01 -6.92
C PRO A 184 -8.16 -14.40 -7.40
N ALA A 185 -9.06 -15.02 -8.17
CA ALA A 185 -8.78 -16.31 -8.76
C ALA A 185 -7.47 -16.24 -9.53
N ARG A 186 -6.51 -17.11 -9.20
CA ARG A 186 -5.32 -17.29 -10.04
C ARG A 186 -5.85 -17.52 -11.45
N ARG A 187 -5.72 -16.52 -12.33
CA ARG A 187 -5.91 -16.75 -13.76
C ARG A 187 -4.90 -17.84 -14.07
N ARG A 188 -5.38 -19.08 -14.26
CA ARG A 188 -4.61 -20.04 -15.04
C ARG A 188 -4.36 -19.29 -16.33
N LEU A 189 -3.10 -18.95 -16.59
CA LEU A 189 -2.67 -18.69 -17.95
C LEU A 189 -3.08 -19.97 -18.70
N ARG A 190 -4.25 -19.96 -19.35
CA ARG A 190 -4.55 -20.97 -20.35
C ARG A 190 -3.36 -20.91 -21.31
N GLY A 191 -2.88 -22.10 -21.64
CA GLY A 191 -1.55 -22.36 -22.18
C GLY A 191 -1.07 -21.37 -23.23
N GLY A 192 0.26 -21.29 -23.33
CA GLY A 192 0.98 -20.46 -24.28
C GLY A 192 0.29 -20.38 -25.63
N CYS A 193 0.19 -19.15 -26.13
CA CYS A 193 -0.22 -18.86 -27.49
C CYS A 193 0.64 -19.72 -28.44
N PRO A 194 0.07 -20.61 -29.27
CA PRO A 194 0.83 -21.42 -30.21
C PRO A 194 1.12 -20.55 -31.43
N CYS A 195 2.00 -19.56 -31.27
CA CYS A 195 2.49 -18.75 -32.39
C CYS A 195 4.01 -18.56 -32.36
N ALA A 196 4.73 -19.46 -31.69
CA ALA A 196 6.19 -19.52 -31.72
C ALA A 196 6.66 -20.94 -32.02
N ALA A 197 6.39 -21.42 -33.24
CA ALA A 197 7.05 -22.63 -33.76
C ALA A 197 6.94 -22.69 -35.30
N GLU A 198 7.44 -21.68 -36.00
CA GLU A 198 8.01 -21.92 -37.34
C GLU A 198 9.42 -21.31 -37.34
N GLY A 199 10.40 -22.21 -37.20
CA GLY A 199 11.79 -21.88 -37.44
C GLY A 199 12.01 -21.84 -38.94
N GLU A 200 12.23 -20.66 -39.49
CA GLU A 200 12.89 -20.52 -40.78
C GLU A 200 14.38 -20.28 -40.53
N SER A 201 15.15 -21.29 -40.95
CA SER A 201 16.58 -21.28 -41.15
C SER A 201 17.02 -20.06 -41.96
N GLY A 202 17.91 -19.26 -41.38
CA GLY A 202 18.57 -18.17 -42.09
C GLY A 202 19.55 -18.70 -43.14
N SER A 203 19.38 -18.23 -44.37
CA SER A 203 20.42 -18.18 -45.41
C SER A 203 20.05 -17.08 -46.42
N GLY A 204 20.97 -16.14 -46.67
CA GLY A 204 21.00 -15.38 -47.93
C GLY A 204 20.68 -13.88 -47.87
N GLU A 205 21.74 -13.08 -47.75
CA GLU A 205 22.07 -11.89 -48.56
C GLU A 205 20.98 -10.87 -49.01
N GLY A 206 21.12 -9.64 -48.50
CA GLY A 206 21.38 -8.42 -49.30
C GLY A 206 20.40 -7.95 -50.38
N GLY A 207 19.82 -6.76 -50.20
CA GLY A 207 19.26 -5.99 -51.33
C GLY A 207 18.40 -4.80 -50.89
N GLY A 208 18.76 -3.59 -51.33
CA GLY A 208 18.18 -2.31 -50.92
C GLY A 208 16.74 -2.02 -51.38
N GLY A 209 16.19 -0.90 -50.90
CA GLY A 209 14.99 -0.30 -51.48
C GLY A 209 14.20 0.57 -50.51
N HIS A 210 13.99 1.83 -50.89
CA HIS A 210 13.30 2.90 -50.17
C HIS A 210 11.84 2.60 -49.74
N GLY A 211 11.35 3.31 -48.71
CA GLY A 211 9.91 3.57 -48.57
C GLY A 211 9.41 3.97 -47.19
N GLN A 212 9.49 5.27 -46.87
CA GLN A 212 8.53 6.07 -46.09
C GLN A 212 7.75 5.44 -44.90
N CYS A 213 7.97 6.00 -43.70
CA CYS A 213 6.91 6.13 -42.69
C CYS A 213 5.75 6.98 -43.25
N PRO A 214 4.50 6.64 -42.94
CA PRO A 214 3.74 7.55 -42.08
C PRO A 214 2.83 6.85 -41.06
N SER A 215 2.96 7.33 -39.81
CA SER A 215 1.92 7.71 -38.85
C SER A 215 0.45 7.25 -39.02
N VAL A 216 -0.16 6.85 -37.89
CA VAL A 216 -1.43 7.38 -37.30
C VAL A 216 -2.44 6.30 -36.83
N ARG A 217 -2.88 6.48 -35.57
CA ARG A 217 -4.17 6.16 -34.90
C ARG A 217 -4.41 4.77 -34.24
N LEU A 218 -4.45 4.87 -32.91
CA LEU A 218 -5.43 4.29 -31.98
C LEU A 218 -6.70 3.70 -32.63
N SER A 219 -7.00 2.43 -32.33
CA SER A 219 -8.37 1.91 -32.33
C SER A 219 -8.49 0.66 -31.45
N GLY A 220 -9.41 0.72 -30.48
CA GLY A 220 -10.28 -0.40 -30.09
C GLY A 220 -9.69 -1.59 -29.35
N CYS A 221 -9.55 -1.50 -28.03
CA CYS A 221 -9.83 -2.67 -27.19
C CYS A 221 -11.35 -2.81 -27.06
N SER A 222 -11.96 -3.50 -28.02
CA SER A 222 -13.31 -4.03 -27.89
C SER A 222 -13.24 -5.31 -27.06
N CYS A 223 -13.68 -5.21 -25.80
CA CYS A 223 -14.04 -6.34 -24.96
C CYS A 223 -15.44 -6.81 -25.37
N ASP A 224 -15.51 -7.71 -26.36
CA ASP A 224 -16.74 -8.41 -26.70
C ASP A 224 -16.78 -9.79 -26.03
N THR A 225 -17.65 -9.85 -25.01
CA THR A 225 -18.65 -10.89 -24.70
C THR A 225 -18.25 -12.38 -24.59
N GLU A 226 -18.61 -12.95 -23.42
CA GLU A 226 -19.03 -14.35 -23.21
C GLU A 226 -20.00 -14.84 -24.31
N PRO A 227 -20.01 -16.14 -24.70
CA PRO A 227 -20.60 -17.24 -23.91
C PRO A 227 -19.77 -18.57 -24.01
N ALA A 228 -19.99 -19.67 -23.28
CA ALA A 228 -21.04 -20.20 -22.41
C ALA A 228 -20.42 -21.05 -21.28
#